data_AF-A0A955EHW8-F1
#
_entry.id   AF-A0A955EHW8-F1
#
_cell.length_a   1.000
_cell.length_b   1.000
_cell.length_c   1.000
_cell.angle_alpha   90.00
_cell.angle_beta   90.00
_cell.angle_gamma   90.00
#
_symmetry.space_group_name_H-M   'P 1'
#
loop_
_entity.id
_entity.type
_entity.pdbx_description
1 polymer ?
#
loop_
_entity_poly.entity_id
_entity_poly.type
_entity_poly.pdbx_seq_one_letter_code
_entity_poly.pdbx_strand_id
1 'polypeptide(L)'
;MGAPRRTGFTLIELLVVVAIIGILLALLVPALGKSREAAQDVRCKSNLRQIGIAATAHSADSEGLYCTGPFDNRSDKNWGAIDRKGWVADFVLGEYCIPGRLLCPTNPAEYSQNLDFNRLNQNAWKSFSVEDQERMLREGMNTNYTQSWYMA
;
A
#
# COMPACT_ATOMS: atom_id res chain seq x y z
N MET A 1 -15.16 67.26 9.03
CA MET A 1 -14.70 65.86 8.94
C MET A 1 -15.82 65.06 8.27
N GLY A 2 -15.70 64.76 6.98
CA GLY A 2 -16.73 64.02 6.24
C GLY A 2 -16.57 62.52 6.44
N ALA A 3 -17.64 61.83 6.84
CA ALA A 3 -17.63 60.38 7.00
C ALA A 3 -17.40 59.68 5.64
N PRO A 4 -16.56 58.63 5.58
CA PRO A 4 -16.33 57.90 4.33
C PRO A 4 -17.63 57.27 3.85
N ARG A 5 -17.99 57.53 2.59
CA ARG A 5 -19.14 56.90 1.93
C ARG A 5 -18.90 55.39 1.85
N ARG A 6 -19.81 54.60 2.44
CA ARG A 6 -19.79 53.14 2.30
C ARG A 6 -20.08 52.80 0.83
N THR A 7 -19.11 52.24 0.13
CA THR A 7 -19.29 51.65 -1.21
C THR A 7 -20.03 50.33 -1.03
N GLY A 8 -21.28 50.26 -1.50
CA GLY A 8 -22.05 49.02 -1.55
C GLY A 8 -21.61 48.16 -2.73
N PHE A 9 -21.48 46.85 -2.52
CA PHE A 9 -21.17 45.90 -3.57
C PHE A 9 -22.44 45.60 -4.38
N THR A 10 -22.36 45.66 -5.71
CA THR A 10 -23.52 45.35 -6.57
C THR A 10 -23.67 43.83 -6.75
N LEU A 11 -24.91 43.36 -6.93
CA LEU A 11 -25.19 41.95 -7.25
C LEU A 11 -24.45 41.47 -8.50
N ILE A 12 -24.29 42.35 -9.50
CA ILE A 12 -23.60 42.05 -10.75
C ILE A 12 -22.11 41.83 -10.51
N GLU A 13 -21.45 42.67 -9.70
CA GLU A 13 -20.04 42.48 -9.34
C GLU A 13 -19.81 41.14 -8.64
N LEU A 14 -20.71 40.75 -7.74
CA LEU A 14 -20.64 39.44 -7.07
C LEU A 14 -20.80 38.29 -8.05
N LEU A 15 -21.79 38.40 -8.95
CA LEU A 15 -22.11 37.37 -9.93
C LEU A 15 -20.96 37.14 -10.93
N VAL A 16 -20.31 38.20 -11.39
CA VAL A 16 -19.15 38.10 -12.28
C VAL A 16 -17.97 37.43 -11.56
N VAL A 17 -17.72 37.77 -10.30
CA VAL A 17 -16.62 37.19 -9.52
C VAL A 17 -16.81 35.68 -9.32
N VAL A 18 -18.00 35.23 -8.92
CA VAL A 18 -18.24 33.79 -8.76
C VAL A 18 -18.19 33.04 -10.09
N ALA A 19 -18.61 33.67 -11.20
CA ALA A 19 -18.48 33.10 -12.54
C ALA A 19 -17.01 32.90 -12.94
N ILE A 20 -16.14 33.88 -12.69
CA ILE A 20 -14.70 33.77 -12.97
C ILE A 20 -14.06 32.68 -12.10
N ILE A 21 -14.38 32.64 -10.79
CA ILE A 21 -13.88 31.59 -9.89
C ILE A 21 -14.32 30.20 -10.37
N GLY A 22 -15.57 30.06 -10.82
CA GLY A 22 -16.11 28.80 -11.36
C GLY A 22 -15.33 28.31 -12.59
N ILE A 23 -15.01 29.21 -13.53
CA ILE A 23 -14.20 28.88 -14.72
C ILE A 23 -12.79 28.44 -14.32
N LEU A 24 -12.15 29.17 -13.40
CA LEU A 24 -10.81 28.82 -12.91
C LEU A 24 -10.80 27.44 -12.23
N LEU A 25 -11.78 27.15 -11.37
CA LEU A 25 -11.89 25.85 -10.70
C LEU A 25 -12.16 24.71 -11.70
N ALA A 26 -13.02 24.93 -12.71
CA ALA A 26 -13.32 23.93 -13.73
C ALA A 26 -12.07 23.48 -14.51
N LEU A 27 -11.11 24.40 -14.72
CA LEU A 27 -9.82 24.09 -15.34
C LEU A 27 -8.81 23.47 -14.36
N LEU A 28 -8.86 23.84 -13.07
CA LEU A 28 -7.94 23.32 -12.04
C LEU A 28 -8.24 21.87 -11.63
N VAL A 29 -9.51 21.50 -11.45
CA VAL A 29 -9.92 20.17 -10.95
C VAL A 29 -9.32 19.01 -11.76
N PRO A 30 -9.39 18.98 -13.12
CA PRO A 30 -8.81 17.87 -13.88
C PRO A 30 -7.28 17.82 -13.80
N ALA A 31 -6.60 18.97 -13.66
CA ALA A 31 -5.15 19.02 -13.52
C ALA A 31 -4.69 18.44 -12.17
N LEU A 32 -5.42 18.72 -11.09
CA LEU A 32 -5.14 18.18 -9.76
C LEU A 32 -5.32 16.65 -9.70
N GLY A 33 -6.33 16.12 -10.39
CA GLY A 33 -6.55 14.67 -10.49
C GLY A 33 -5.34 13.94 -11.08
N LYS A 34 -4.83 14.40 -12.23
CA LYS A 34 -3.65 13.83 -12.89
C LYS A 34 -2.38 13.92 -12.02
N SER A 35 -2.19 15.05 -11.32
CA SER A 35 -1.04 15.23 -10.42
C SER A 35 -1.08 14.23 -9.26
N ARG A 36 -2.27 13.98 -8.69
CA ARG A 36 -2.44 13.02 -7.59
C ARG A 36 -2.13 11.60 -8.03
N GLU A 37 -2.62 11.19 -9.20
CA GLU A 37 -2.35 9.87 -9.78
C GLU A 37 -0.86 9.66 -10.04
N ALA A 38 -0.19 10.66 -10.65
CA ALA A 38 1.26 10.61 -10.86
C ALA A 38 2.05 10.52 -9.54
N ALA A 39 1.62 11.24 -8.49
CA ALA A 39 2.24 11.15 -7.17
C ALA A 39 2.07 9.77 -6.53
N GLN A 40 0.89 9.15 -6.70
CA GLN A 40 0.64 7.78 -6.24
C GLN A 40 1.52 6.77 -6.98
N ASP A 41 1.65 6.89 -8.31
CA ASP A 41 2.51 6.03 -9.14
C ASP A 41 3.99 6.11 -8.71
N VAL A 42 4.51 7.33 -8.49
CA VAL A 42 5.88 7.54 -7.98
C VAL A 42 6.09 6.84 -6.63
N ARG A 43 5.11 6.92 -5.72
CA ARG A 43 5.17 6.24 -4.42
C ARG A 43 5.19 4.71 -4.58
N CYS A 44 4.34 4.17 -5.45
CA CYS A 44 4.29 2.73 -5.70
C CYS A 44 5.59 2.20 -6.33
N LYS A 45 6.17 2.93 -7.30
CA LYS A 45 7.48 2.62 -7.88
C LYS A 45 8.60 2.66 -6.86
N SER A 46 8.60 3.67 -5.98
CA SER A 46 9.56 3.78 -4.89
C SER A 46 9.46 2.59 -3.92
N ASN A 47 8.26 2.21 -3.53
CA ASN A 47 8.04 1.07 -2.65
C ASN A 47 8.50 -0.24 -3.29
N LEU A 48 8.18 -0.47 -4.57
CA LEU A 48 8.64 -1.65 -5.31
C LEU A 48 10.17 -1.70 -5.39
N ARG A 49 10.82 -0.56 -5.60
CA ARG A 49 12.28 -0.46 -5.57
C ARG A 49 12.85 -0.85 -4.20
N GLN A 50 12.21 -0.44 -3.10
CA GLN A 50 12.63 -0.83 -1.74
C GLN A 50 12.51 -2.34 -1.52
N ILE A 51 11.45 -2.98 -2.04
CA ILE A 51 11.32 -4.44 -2.02
C ILE A 51 12.46 -5.11 -2.80
N GLY A 52 12.81 -4.58 -3.99
CA GLY A 52 13.94 -5.08 -4.76
C GLY A 52 15.28 -4.98 -4.03
N ILE A 53 15.51 -3.87 -3.32
CA ILE A 53 16.70 -3.69 -2.47
C ILE A 53 16.71 -4.72 -1.33
N ALA A 54 15.57 -4.95 -0.67
CA ALA A 54 15.46 -5.96 0.38
C ALA A 54 15.71 -7.38 -0.15
N ALA A 55 15.23 -7.71 -1.35
CA ALA A 55 15.49 -8.98 -2.01
C ALA A 55 16.99 -9.19 -2.27
N THR A 56 17.68 -8.15 -2.74
CA THR A 56 19.13 -8.22 -2.95
C THR A 56 19.92 -8.31 -1.65
N ALA A 57 19.48 -7.62 -0.59
CA ALA A 57 20.10 -7.71 0.73
C ALA A 57 19.95 -9.12 1.31
N HIS A 58 18.74 -9.69 1.25
CA HIS A 58 18.50 -11.08 1.64
C HIS A 58 19.38 -12.06 0.86
N SER A 59 19.49 -11.87 -0.46
CA SER A 59 20.32 -12.76 -1.29
C SER A 59 21.80 -12.70 -0.93
N ALA A 60 22.32 -11.53 -0.52
CA ALA A 60 23.69 -11.40 -0.07
C ALA A 60 23.98 -12.20 1.21
N ASP A 61 23.01 -12.25 2.14
CA ASP A 61 23.14 -12.94 3.42
C ASP A 61 22.78 -14.44 3.34
N SER A 62 22.01 -14.84 2.33
CA SER A 62 21.56 -16.22 2.08
C SER A 62 22.40 -16.97 1.04
N GLU A 63 23.71 -16.72 0.98
CA GLU A 63 24.64 -17.39 0.03
C GLU A 63 24.24 -17.27 -1.45
N GLY A 64 23.63 -16.14 -1.83
CA GLY A 64 23.13 -15.89 -3.19
C GLY A 64 21.73 -16.45 -3.47
N LEU A 65 21.11 -17.14 -2.51
CA LEU A 65 19.74 -17.64 -2.64
C LEU A 65 18.73 -16.51 -2.44
N TYR A 66 17.71 -16.46 -3.29
CA TYR A 66 16.55 -15.61 -3.05
C TYR A 66 15.59 -16.26 -2.04
N CYS A 67 14.58 -15.49 -1.65
CA CYS A 67 13.63 -15.85 -0.61
C CYS A 67 12.97 -17.24 -0.83
N THR A 68 12.57 -17.86 0.28
CA THR A 68 11.98 -19.18 0.44
C THR A 68 10.54 -19.26 -0.10
N GLY A 69 10.36 -19.04 -1.40
CA GLY A 69 9.14 -19.37 -2.12
C GLY A 69 7.88 -18.59 -1.67
N PRO A 70 6.69 -19.10 -2.00
CA PRO A 70 5.43 -18.42 -1.75
C PRO A 70 5.06 -18.42 -0.26
N PHE A 71 4.33 -17.38 0.11
CA PHE A 71 3.82 -17.15 1.46
C PHE A 71 2.46 -17.84 1.63
N ASP A 72 2.44 -19.15 1.93
CA ASP A 72 1.22 -19.97 2.07
C ASP A 72 1.42 -21.08 3.12
N ASN A 73 0.52 -21.16 4.11
CA ASN A 73 0.62 -22.10 5.23
C ASN A 73 0.05 -23.49 4.95
N ARG A 74 -0.55 -23.72 3.76
CA ARG A 74 -1.19 -25.00 3.46
C ARG A 74 -0.16 -26.12 3.27
N SER A 75 -0.42 -27.26 3.91
CA SER A 75 0.44 -28.43 3.95
C SER A 75 0.55 -29.14 2.61
N ASP A 76 -0.45 -29.00 1.73
CA ASP A 76 -0.45 -29.59 0.37
C ASP A 76 0.63 -29.01 -0.55
N LYS A 77 1.19 -27.85 -0.20
CA LYS A 77 2.15 -27.14 -1.04
C LYS A 77 3.62 -27.27 -0.63
N ASN A 78 3.94 -27.93 0.49
CA ASN A 78 5.32 -28.17 0.95
C ASN A 78 6.23 -26.93 1.15
N TRP A 79 5.65 -25.74 1.40
CA TRP A 79 6.43 -24.51 1.66
C TRP A 79 6.84 -24.33 3.12
N GLY A 80 6.07 -24.86 4.06
CA GLY A 80 6.29 -24.73 5.50
C GLY A 80 5.36 -23.70 6.16
N ALA A 81 5.59 -23.45 7.46
CA ALA A 81 4.77 -22.53 8.22
C ALA A 81 5.05 -21.07 7.84
N ILE A 82 3.98 -20.30 7.69
CA ILE A 82 3.99 -18.93 7.16
C ILE A 82 4.72 -17.90 8.05
N ASP A 83 4.93 -18.23 9.34
CA ASP A 83 5.71 -17.45 10.30
C ASP A 83 7.22 -17.73 10.24
N ARG A 84 7.64 -18.70 9.42
CA ARG A 84 9.03 -19.17 9.33
C ARG A 84 9.56 -19.28 7.91
N LYS A 85 8.68 -19.49 6.93
CA LYS A 85 9.02 -19.67 5.52
C LYS A 85 8.07 -18.89 4.63
N GLY A 86 8.57 -18.53 3.46
CA GLY A 86 7.92 -17.63 2.52
C GLY A 86 8.66 -16.30 2.45
N TRP A 87 8.65 -15.69 1.26
CA TRP A 87 9.38 -14.44 1.02
C TRP A 87 9.07 -13.30 2.00
N VAL A 88 7.83 -13.24 2.52
CA VAL A 88 7.45 -12.24 3.53
C VAL A 88 8.14 -12.53 4.87
N ALA A 89 8.13 -13.80 5.30
CA ALA A 89 8.80 -14.22 6.53
C ALA A 89 10.31 -13.97 6.42
N ASP A 90 10.92 -14.25 5.28
CA ASP A 90 12.35 -14.00 5.06
C ASP A 90 12.73 -12.51 5.18
N PHE A 91 11.86 -11.61 4.70
CA PHE A 91 12.08 -10.17 4.81
C PHE A 91 11.86 -9.64 6.22
N VAL A 92 10.80 -10.10 6.90
CA VAL A 92 10.45 -9.65 8.25
C VAL A 92 11.43 -10.21 9.28
N LEU A 93 11.72 -11.51 9.23
CA LEU A 93 12.63 -12.18 10.16
C LEU A 93 14.09 -11.79 9.93
N GLY A 94 14.47 -11.54 8.68
CA GLY A 94 15.79 -11.04 8.33
C GLY A 94 15.95 -9.53 8.47
N GLU A 95 14.93 -8.82 8.97
CA GLU A 95 14.93 -7.37 9.20
C GLU A 95 15.26 -6.50 7.97
N TYR A 96 15.09 -7.04 6.75
CA TYR A 96 15.42 -6.31 5.51
C TYR A 96 14.38 -5.25 5.17
N CYS A 97 13.10 -5.58 5.30
CA CYS A 97 12.00 -4.63 5.18
C CYS A 97 10.71 -5.20 5.80
N ILE A 98 9.70 -4.33 5.94
CA ILE A 98 8.36 -4.73 6.35
C ILE A 98 7.43 -4.59 5.13
N PRO A 99 7.17 -5.67 4.38
CA PRO A 99 6.43 -5.59 3.11
C PRO A 99 5.02 -5.02 3.25
N GLY A 100 4.35 -5.25 4.37
CA GLY A 100 3.04 -4.67 4.69
C GLY A 100 3.01 -3.14 4.76
N ARG A 101 4.13 -2.48 5.07
CA ARG A 101 4.24 -1.02 5.09
C ARG A 101 4.61 -0.43 3.73
N LEU A 102 5.08 -1.28 2.82
CA LEU A 102 5.47 -0.89 1.48
C LEU A 102 4.32 -0.99 0.49
N LEU A 103 3.08 -1.27 0.92
CA LEU A 103 1.91 -1.35 0.04
C LEU A 103 1.68 -0.07 -0.79
N CYS A 104 1.30 -0.27 -2.04
CA CYS A 104 0.93 0.79 -2.97
C CYS A 104 -0.41 1.38 -2.54
N PRO A 105 -0.56 2.70 -2.34
CA PRO A 105 -1.81 3.29 -1.86
C PRO A 105 -3.01 3.14 -2.81
N THR A 106 -2.77 2.75 -4.07
CA THR A 106 -3.83 2.48 -5.04
C THR A 106 -4.22 1.00 -5.08
N ASN A 107 -3.47 0.13 -4.39
CA ASN A 107 -3.80 -1.29 -4.37
C ASN A 107 -5.04 -1.52 -3.47
N PRO A 108 -6.15 -2.02 -4.01
CA PRO A 108 -7.33 -2.32 -3.20
C PRO A 108 -7.13 -3.50 -2.24
N ALA A 109 -6.12 -4.34 -2.49
CA ALA A 109 -5.78 -5.47 -1.63
C ALA A 109 -4.82 -5.05 -0.52
N GLU A 110 -5.38 -4.61 0.61
CA GLU A 110 -4.63 -4.25 1.82
C GLU A 110 -4.37 -5.46 2.76
N TYR A 111 -5.02 -6.59 2.47
CA TYR A 111 -4.90 -7.82 3.23
C TYR A 111 -4.56 -9.02 2.34
N SER A 112 -3.78 -9.94 2.88
CA SER A 112 -3.47 -11.20 2.22
C SER A 112 -4.55 -12.25 2.52
N GLN A 113 -5.07 -12.89 1.49
CA GLN A 113 -5.99 -14.01 1.65
C GLN A 113 -5.34 -15.21 2.35
N ASN A 114 -4.02 -15.36 2.26
CA ASN A 114 -3.32 -16.44 2.97
C ASN A 114 -3.28 -16.25 4.49
N LEU A 115 -3.57 -15.04 4.97
CA LEU A 115 -3.79 -14.74 6.38
C LEU A 115 -5.27 -14.78 6.78
N ASP A 116 -6.21 -15.06 5.88
CA ASP A 116 -7.61 -15.28 6.30
C ASP A 116 -7.67 -16.46 7.27
N PHE A 117 -8.36 -16.32 8.40
CA PHE A 117 -8.32 -17.30 9.48
C PHE A 117 -8.78 -18.71 9.04
N ASN A 118 -9.81 -18.78 8.19
CA ASN A 118 -10.31 -20.05 7.69
C ASN A 118 -9.28 -20.71 6.77
N ARG A 119 -8.65 -19.93 5.88
CA ARG A 119 -7.63 -20.43 4.94
C ARG A 119 -6.30 -20.75 5.62
N LEU A 120 -5.87 -19.91 6.56
CA LEU A 120 -4.61 -20.01 7.29
C LEU A 120 -4.52 -21.34 8.03
N ASN A 121 -5.64 -21.83 8.56
CA ASN A 121 -5.73 -23.08 9.33
C ASN A 121 -6.27 -24.28 8.53
N GLN A 122 -6.67 -24.09 7.27
CA GLN A 122 -7.18 -25.17 6.43
C GLN A 122 -6.02 -26.04 5.94
N ASN A 123 -5.95 -27.30 6.41
CA ASN A 123 -4.87 -28.24 6.07
C ASN A 123 -3.49 -27.58 6.24
N ALA A 124 -3.21 -27.06 7.43
CA ALA A 124 -2.07 -26.19 7.67
C ALA A 124 -0.81 -26.93 8.17
N TRP A 125 0.38 -26.39 7.86
CA TRP A 125 1.65 -26.81 8.49
C TRP A 125 1.67 -26.57 10.00
N LYS A 126 1.07 -25.45 10.42
CA LYS A 126 0.97 -25.02 11.80
C LYS A 126 -0.36 -24.30 11.97
N SER A 127 -1.12 -24.63 13.02
CA SER A 127 -2.31 -23.86 13.36
C SER A 127 -1.93 -22.55 14.07
N PHE A 128 -2.65 -21.49 13.75
CA PHE A 128 -2.48 -20.15 14.31
C PHE A 128 -3.76 -19.73 15.04
N SER A 129 -3.60 -19.13 16.22
CA SER A 129 -4.72 -18.49 16.92
C SER A 129 -5.06 -17.14 16.29
N VAL A 130 -6.18 -16.54 16.69
CA VAL A 130 -6.57 -15.20 16.22
C VAL A 130 -5.55 -14.16 16.69
N GLU A 131 -5.02 -14.31 17.91
CA GLU A 131 -3.99 -13.42 18.45
C GLU A 131 -2.68 -13.51 17.66
N ASP A 132 -2.31 -14.71 17.22
CA ASP A 132 -1.15 -14.91 16.36
C ASP A 132 -1.34 -14.23 15.00
N GLN A 133 -2.51 -14.39 14.38
CA GLN A 133 -2.86 -13.74 13.12
C GLN A 133 -2.77 -12.22 13.25
N GLU A 134 -3.34 -11.64 14.31
CA GLU A 134 -3.24 -10.20 14.57
C GLU A 134 -1.79 -9.75 14.80
N ARG A 135 -0.98 -10.54 15.51
CA ARG A 135 0.44 -10.25 15.69
C ARG A 135 1.15 -10.19 14.34
N MET A 136 0.92 -11.19 13.47
CA MET A 136 1.50 -11.21 12.13
C MET A 136 1.07 -10.02 11.27
N LEU A 137 -0.19 -9.61 11.36
CA LEU A 137 -0.68 -8.40 10.70
C LEU A 137 0.03 -7.14 11.21
N ARG A 138 0.22 -7.02 12.53
CA ARG A 138 0.98 -5.91 13.15
C ARG A 138 2.46 -5.89 12.75
N GLU A 139 3.06 -7.06 12.58
CA GLU A 139 4.42 -7.25 12.07
C GLU A 139 4.54 -6.99 10.56
N GLY A 140 3.42 -6.72 9.88
CA GLY A 140 3.40 -6.34 8.47
C GLY A 140 3.48 -7.52 7.52
N MET A 141 3.07 -8.71 7.96
CA MET A 141 2.90 -9.89 7.11
C MET A 141 1.59 -9.87 6.30
N ASN A 142 0.92 -8.72 6.23
CA ASN A 142 -0.40 -8.54 5.62
C ASN A 142 -0.37 -8.32 4.10
N THR A 143 0.78 -8.49 3.45
CA THR A 143 0.92 -8.16 2.04
C THR A 143 0.66 -9.36 1.11
N ASN A 144 0.17 -9.05 -0.09
CA ASN A 144 0.06 -9.99 -1.19
C ASN A 144 0.82 -9.56 -2.45
N TYR A 145 1.93 -8.83 -2.28
CA TYR A 145 2.72 -8.31 -3.41
C TYR A 145 3.05 -9.36 -4.49
N THR A 146 3.14 -10.64 -4.12
CA THR A 146 3.47 -11.73 -5.04
C THR A 146 2.29 -12.48 -5.65
N GLN A 147 1.05 -12.39 -5.14
CA GLN A 147 -0.11 -13.00 -5.84
C GLN A 147 -0.92 -11.99 -6.65
N SER A 148 -0.69 -10.69 -6.47
CA SER A 148 -1.24 -9.63 -7.32
C SER A 148 -0.13 -8.98 -8.14
N TRP A 149 0.57 -9.76 -8.96
CA TRP A 149 1.25 -9.15 -10.10
C TRP A 149 0.15 -8.65 -11.03
N TYR A 150 0.18 -7.35 -11.33
CA TYR A 150 -0.84 -6.60 -12.09
C TYR A 150 -2.21 -6.45 -11.41
N MET A 151 -2.35 -5.38 -10.62
CA MET A 151 -3.54 -4.51 -10.72
C MET A 151 -3.07 -3.06 -10.57
N ALA A 152 -2.39 -2.57 -11.61
CA ALA A 152 -2.40 -1.17 -11.99
C ALA A 152 -3.40 -1.01 -13.13
#